data_AF-R6VNU1-F1
#
_entry.id   AF-R6VNU1-F1
#
_cell.length_a   1.000
_cell.length_b   1.000
_cell.length_c   1.000
_cell.angle_alpha   90.00
_cell.angle_beta   90.00
_cell.angle_gamma   90.00
#
_symmetry.space_group_name_H-M   'P 1'
#
loop_
_entity.id
_entity.type
_entity.pdbx_description
1 polymer ?
#
loop_
_entity_poly.entity_id
_entity_poly.type
_entity_poly.pdbx_seq_one_letter_code
_entity_poly.pdbx_strand_id
1 'polypeptide(L)'
;MTTLPLGQYFTNSVTWRYLLNAVFVLRHNLPGVFENNVFGSAVNGALWTLPVEVLCYVGCYVIYRLGLLKKKRILGVMAVYLVCALIGFRICSMLGIVILSAAFRPIYFFLLGHVLYVYRDRVPVDWRLFVLSLVGMAVCFALSWSTAAVWIFYPYVLLYPAFMARQCGSRLAFGGRFSYTIYLCAFPIQQLLIHLFGGQMNVYLHMGLALVIATAVGVVLHYTTEK
;
A
#
# COMPACT_ATOMS: atom_id res chain seq x y z
N MET A 1 -15.48 3.13 -20.18
CA MET A 1 -16.83 2.79 -19.68
C MET A 1 -17.31 3.98 -18.86
N THR A 2 -18.15 4.81 -19.43
CA THR A 2 -18.81 5.91 -18.73
C THR A 2 -20.29 5.87 -19.11
N THR A 3 -21.17 6.17 -18.15
CA THR A 3 -22.61 6.35 -18.40
C THR A 3 -22.91 7.67 -19.11
N LEU A 4 -21.94 8.59 -19.16
CA LEU A 4 -22.07 9.87 -19.85
C LEU A 4 -21.73 9.76 -21.34
N PRO A 5 -22.41 10.51 -22.22
CA PRO A 5 -21.95 10.71 -23.59
C PRO A 5 -20.52 11.25 -23.63
N LEU A 6 -19.68 10.78 -24.56
CA LEU A 6 -18.26 11.15 -24.63
C LEU A 6 -18.02 12.67 -24.65
N GLY A 7 -18.84 13.43 -25.38
CA GLY A 7 -18.75 14.88 -25.41
C GLY A 7 -18.98 15.54 -24.05
N GLN A 8 -19.88 15.00 -23.24
CA GLN A 8 -20.12 15.47 -21.87
C GLN A 8 -19.00 15.01 -20.92
N TYR A 9 -18.47 13.81 -21.10
CA TYR A 9 -17.38 13.28 -20.28
C TYR A 9 -16.11 14.14 -20.40
N PHE A 10 -15.70 14.51 -21.62
CA PHE A 10 -14.49 15.31 -21.84
C PHE A 10 -14.67 16.81 -21.60
N THR A 11 -15.90 17.34 -21.64
CA THR A 11 -16.18 18.73 -21.23
C THR A 11 -16.37 18.86 -19.72
N ASN A 12 -16.57 17.76 -18.99
CA ASN A 12 -16.72 17.78 -17.54
C ASN A 12 -15.39 18.10 -16.84
N SER A 13 -15.38 19.16 -16.03
CA SER A 13 -14.22 19.58 -15.24
C SER A 13 -13.71 18.50 -14.27
N VAL A 14 -14.56 17.58 -13.80
CA VAL A 14 -14.18 16.49 -12.89
C VAL A 14 -13.21 15.51 -13.58
N THR A 15 -13.40 15.24 -14.86
CA THR A 15 -12.52 14.37 -15.65
C THR A 15 -11.10 14.90 -15.65
N TRP A 16 -10.92 16.19 -15.91
CA TRP A 16 -9.59 16.82 -15.92
C TRP A 16 -8.99 16.99 -14.53
N ARG A 17 -9.82 17.25 -13.51
CA ARG A 17 -9.35 17.27 -12.11
C ARG A 17 -8.79 15.93 -11.67
N TYR A 18 -9.16 14.81 -12.28
CA TYR A 18 -8.57 13.51 -11.98
C TYR A 18 -7.06 13.46 -12.25
N LEU A 19 -6.55 14.25 -13.21
CA LEU A 19 -5.12 14.35 -13.50
C LEU A 19 -4.32 14.97 -12.34
N LEU A 20 -4.98 15.64 -11.40
CA LEU A 20 -4.32 16.17 -10.21
C LEU A 20 -3.71 15.07 -9.32
N ASN A 21 -4.11 13.80 -9.49
CA ASN A 21 -3.42 12.67 -8.86
C ASN A 21 -1.93 12.59 -9.27
N ALA A 22 -1.56 13.06 -10.46
CA ALA A 22 -0.16 13.10 -10.92
C ALA A 22 0.72 14.04 -10.08
N VAL A 23 0.10 15.02 -9.41
CA VAL A 23 0.74 15.93 -8.45
C VAL A 23 0.27 15.66 -7.02
N PHE A 24 -0.12 14.41 -6.74
CA PHE A 24 -0.48 13.91 -5.41
C PHE A 24 -1.71 14.54 -4.76
N VAL A 25 -2.57 15.22 -5.53
CA VAL A 25 -3.87 15.71 -5.06
C VAL A 25 -4.92 14.65 -5.35
N LEU A 26 -5.30 13.93 -4.30
CA LEU A 26 -6.13 12.74 -4.40
C LEU A 26 -7.51 13.02 -4.99
N ARG A 27 -7.82 12.34 -6.10
CA ARG A 27 -9.15 12.28 -6.71
C ARG A 27 -9.46 10.82 -7.05
N HIS A 28 -10.45 10.25 -6.39
CA HIS A 28 -10.76 8.83 -6.57
C HIS A 28 -11.79 8.55 -7.68
N ASN A 29 -12.60 9.55 -8.05
CA ASN A 29 -13.79 9.33 -8.88
C ASN A 29 -13.63 9.97 -10.27
N LEU A 30 -14.18 9.33 -11.29
CA LEU A 30 -14.40 9.88 -12.63
C LEU A 30 -15.90 9.90 -12.92
N PRO A 31 -16.41 10.92 -13.63
CA PRO A 31 -17.85 11.07 -13.83
C PRO A 31 -18.42 9.94 -14.71
N GLY A 32 -19.43 9.26 -14.20
CA GLY A 32 -20.08 8.13 -14.89
C GLY A 32 -19.27 6.83 -14.91
N VAL A 33 -18.14 6.74 -14.21
CA VAL A 33 -17.26 5.55 -14.20
C VAL A 33 -17.41 4.81 -12.88
N PHE A 34 -17.82 3.54 -12.93
CA PHE A 34 -17.94 2.64 -11.77
C PHE A 34 -18.86 3.14 -10.63
N GLU A 35 -19.72 4.13 -10.87
CA GLU A 35 -20.58 4.74 -9.84
C GLU A 35 -21.49 3.72 -9.13
N ASN A 36 -21.90 2.68 -9.87
CA ASN A 36 -22.79 1.62 -9.37
C ASN A 36 -22.06 0.29 -9.11
N ASN A 37 -20.72 0.29 -9.06
CA ASN A 37 -19.97 -0.92 -8.71
C ASN A 37 -20.12 -1.24 -7.22
N VAL A 38 -20.02 -2.53 -6.87
CA VAL A 38 -20.17 -3.04 -5.49
C VAL A 38 -19.19 -2.39 -4.49
N PHE A 39 -17.97 -2.06 -4.94
CA PHE A 39 -16.93 -1.45 -4.12
C PHE A 39 -16.93 0.10 -4.16
N GLY A 40 -17.96 0.69 -4.77
CA GLY A 40 -18.13 2.15 -4.90
C GLY A 40 -17.47 2.75 -6.12
N SER A 41 -17.55 4.08 -6.22
CA SER A 41 -17.17 4.88 -7.39
C SER A 41 -15.66 5.16 -7.53
N ALA A 42 -14.84 4.64 -6.61
CA ALA A 42 -13.39 4.83 -6.66
C ALA A 42 -12.81 4.06 -7.86
N VAL A 43 -12.23 4.79 -8.82
CA VAL A 43 -11.60 4.26 -10.02
C VAL A 43 -10.26 3.63 -9.71
N ASN A 44 -9.47 4.30 -8.86
CA ASN A 44 -8.18 3.81 -8.42
C ASN A 44 -8.00 4.13 -6.93
N GLY A 45 -8.28 3.14 -6.09
CA GLY A 45 -8.08 3.24 -4.65
C GLY A 45 -6.59 3.36 -4.33
N ALA A 46 -5.73 2.58 -4.98
CA ALA A 46 -4.31 2.45 -4.62
C ALA A 46 -3.56 3.80 -4.53
N LEU A 47 -3.92 4.79 -5.37
CA LEU A 47 -3.28 6.11 -5.43
C LEU A 47 -3.21 6.85 -4.09
N TRP A 48 -4.07 6.53 -3.11
CA TRP A 48 -4.05 7.21 -1.81
C TRP A 48 -2.73 7.06 -1.05
N THR A 49 -1.96 6.00 -1.30
CA THR A 49 -0.68 5.77 -0.60
C THR A 49 0.49 6.53 -1.21
N LEU A 50 0.41 6.98 -2.48
CA LEU A 50 1.51 7.68 -3.15
C LEU A 50 1.93 8.98 -2.45
N PRO A 51 1.01 9.89 -2.05
CA PRO A 51 1.41 11.07 -1.28
C PRO A 51 2.10 10.71 0.04
N VAL A 52 1.62 9.65 0.72
CA VAL A 52 2.20 9.18 1.98
C VAL A 52 3.61 8.64 1.78
N GLU A 53 3.83 7.89 0.70
CA GLU A 53 5.15 7.38 0.32
C GLU A 53 6.14 8.52 0.03
N VAL A 54 5.74 9.53 -0.75
CA VAL A 54 6.57 10.72 -1.02
C VAL A 54 6.93 11.44 0.29
N LEU A 55 5.97 11.59 1.20
CA LEU A 55 6.23 12.17 2.53
C LEU A 55 7.22 11.34 3.35
N CYS A 56 7.19 10.01 3.25
CA CYS A 56 8.15 9.14 3.92
C CYS A 56 9.58 9.35 3.39
N TYR A 57 9.76 9.47 2.07
CA TYR A 57 11.07 9.75 1.49
C TYR A 57 11.59 11.15 1.83
N VAL A 58 10.73 12.18 1.76
CA VAL A 58 11.10 13.54 2.16
C VAL A 58 11.45 13.58 3.65
N GLY A 59 10.63 12.96 4.51
CA GLY A 59 10.89 12.84 5.93
C GLY A 59 12.18 12.09 6.23
N CYS A 60 12.45 10.99 5.52
CA CYS A 60 13.70 10.24 5.63
C CYS A 60 14.91 11.12 5.31
N TYR A 61 14.85 11.89 4.22
CA TYR A 61 15.92 12.81 3.84
C TYR A 61 16.16 13.86 4.94
N VAL A 62 15.11 14.46 5.50
CA VAL A 62 15.24 15.43 6.59
C VAL A 62 15.87 14.79 7.84
N ILE A 63 15.36 13.63 8.29
CA ILE A 63 15.88 12.90 9.47
C ILE A 63 17.33 12.48 9.25
N TYR A 64 17.69 12.08 8.03
CA TYR A 64 19.06 11.78 7.62
C TYR A 64 19.97 13.01 7.72
N ARG A 65 19.55 14.16 7.17
CA ARG A 65 20.30 15.42 7.22
C ARG A 65 20.53 15.92 8.65
N LEU A 66 19.59 15.67 9.55
CA LEU A 66 19.71 15.96 10.98
C LEU A 66 20.59 14.94 11.74
N GLY A 67 21.08 13.89 11.07
CA GLY A 67 21.90 12.84 11.67
C GLY A 67 21.15 12.01 12.72
N LEU A 68 19.82 11.90 12.58
CA LEU A 68 18.95 11.18 13.52
C LEU A 68 18.79 9.70 13.16
N LEU A 69 19.20 9.28 11.95
CA LEU A 69 19.25 7.87 11.54
C LEU A 69 20.42 7.06 12.14
N LYS A 70 21.08 7.60 13.18
CA LYS A 70 22.16 6.90 13.89
C LYS A 70 21.59 5.99 14.97
N LYS A 71 22.28 4.89 15.28
CA LYS A 71 21.88 3.85 16.26
C LYS A 71 21.28 4.41 17.56
N LYS A 72 21.98 5.33 18.23
CA LYS A 72 21.50 5.92 19.50
C LYS A 72 20.24 6.78 19.38
N ARG A 73 19.96 7.35 18.20
CA ARG A 73 18.92 8.38 18.00
C ARG A 73 17.67 7.85 17.30
N ILE A 74 17.82 6.85 16.44
CA ILE A 74 16.70 6.31 15.66
C ILE A 74 15.59 5.70 16.54
N LEU A 75 15.94 5.14 17.69
CA LEU A 75 14.96 4.68 18.68
C LEU A 75 14.16 5.84 19.28
N GLY A 76 14.81 6.99 19.50
CA GLY A 76 14.12 8.22 19.92
C GLY A 76 13.17 8.73 18.85
N VAL A 77 13.58 8.69 17.58
CA VAL A 77 12.70 9.04 16.44
C VAL A 77 11.48 8.11 16.40
N MET A 78 11.69 6.80 16.56
CA MET A 78 10.60 5.82 16.62
C MET A 78 9.69 6.06 17.83
N ALA A 79 10.23 6.35 19.01
CA ALA A 79 9.44 6.64 20.21
C ALA A 79 8.58 7.90 20.03
N VAL A 80 9.17 8.99 19.53
CA VAL A 80 8.46 10.24 19.21
C VAL A 80 7.35 9.96 18.20
N TYR A 81 7.65 9.21 17.14
CA TYR A 81 6.67 8.81 16.15
C TYR A 81 5.50 8.04 16.78
N LEU A 82 5.77 7.04 17.63
CA LEU A 82 4.73 6.24 18.28
C LEU A 82 3.83 7.09 19.18
N VAL A 83 4.40 8.03 19.94
CA VAL A 83 3.62 8.97 20.76
C VAL A 83 2.75 9.86 19.87
N CYS A 84 3.32 10.45 18.82
CA CYS A 84 2.56 11.27 17.86
C CYS A 84 1.47 10.46 17.14
N ALA A 85 1.74 9.22 16.77
CA ALA A 85 0.78 8.34 16.11
C ALA A 85 -0.36 7.94 17.05
N LEU A 86 -0.10 7.68 18.34
CA LEU A 86 -1.13 7.40 19.32
C LEU A 86 -2.05 8.60 19.55
N ILE A 87 -1.47 9.78 19.78
CA ILE A 87 -2.22 11.04 19.96
C ILE A 87 -3.00 11.37 18.68
N GLY A 88 -2.32 11.34 17.53
CA GLY A 88 -2.89 11.63 16.23
C GLY A 88 -4.01 10.68 15.86
N PHE A 89 -3.86 9.37 16.11
CA PHE A 89 -4.92 8.38 15.87
C PHE A 89 -6.15 8.66 16.73
N ARG A 90 -5.97 8.99 18.01
CA ARG A 90 -7.09 9.37 18.89
C ARG A 90 -7.82 10.61 18.38
N ILE A 91 -7.08 11.66 18.02
CA ILE A 91 -7.65 12.90 17.47
C ILE A 91 -8.40 12.62 16.16
N CYS A 92 -7.78 11.91 15.22
CA CYS A 92 -8.39 11.56 13.94
C CYS A 92 -9.65 10.71 14.14
N SER A 93 -9.63 9.78 15.09
CA SER A 93 -10.80 8.96 15.42
C SER A 93 -11.94 9.79 16.01
N MET A 94 -11.65 10.79 16.86
CA MET A 94 -12.66 11.69 17.39
C MET A 94 -13.27 12.60 16.31
N LEU A 95 -12.43 13.04 15.35
CA LEU A 95 -12.85 13.90 14.25
C LEU A 95 -13.41 13.14 13.03
N GLY A 96 -13.40 11.80 13.06
CA GLY A 96 -13.85 10.98 11.92
C GLY A 96 -12.94 11.02 10.68
N ILE A 97 -11.67 11.43 10.82
CA ILE A 97 -10.73 11.58 9.70
C ILE A 97 -10.03 10.24 9.41
N VAL A 98 -10.68 9.39 8.60
CA VAL A 98 -10.23 8.01 8.33
C VAL A 98 -8.93 7.93 7.51
N ILE A 99 -8.75 8.79 6.50
CA ILE A 99 -7.55 8.74 5.64
C ILE A 99 -6.28 9.03 6.44
N LEU A 100 -6.32 10.02 7.33
CA LEU A 100 -5.16 10.41 8.12
C LEU A 100 -4.81 9.34 9.16
N SER A 101 -5.81 8.70 9.77
CA SER A 101 -5.57 7.58 10.67
C SER A 101 -4.98 6.35 9.96
N ALA A 102 -5.38 6.11 8.71
CA ALA A 102 -4.83 5.04 7.88
C ALA A 102 -3.35 5.28 7.48
N ALA A 103 -2.93 6.55 7.35
CA ALA A 103 -1.58 6.92 6.94
C ALA A 103 -0.49 6.62 8.00
N PHE A 104 -0.84 6.50 9.29
CA PHE A 104 0.15 6.13 10.32
C PHE A 104 0.74 4.74 10.07
N ARG A 105 -0.05 3.79 9.59
CA ARG A 105 0.44 2.42 9.40
C ARG A 105 1.62 2.31 8.40
N PRO A 106 1.54 2.83 7.15
CA PRO A 106 2.68 2.77 6.23
C PRO A 106 3.90 3.56 6.76
N ILE A 107 3.70 4.70 7.43
CA ILE A 107 4.80 5.47 8.03
C ILE A 107 5.53 4.64 9.10
N TYR A 108 4.78 3.91 9.93
CA TYR A 108 5.34 3.00 10.92
C TYR A 108 6.23 1.93 10.26
N PHE A 109 5.73 1.22 9.25
CA PHE A 109 6.50 0.18 8.57
C PHE A 109 7.75 0.74 7.90
N PHE A 110 7.65 1.91 7.29
CA PHE A 110 8.77 2.60 6.68
C PHE A 110 9.86 2.91 7.72
N LEU A 111 9.49 3.52 8.85
CA LEU A 111 10.43 3.85 9.92
C LEU A 111 10.99 2.58 10.62
N LEU A 112 10.16 1.56 10.78
CA LEU A 112 10.57 0.27 11.34
C LEU A 112 11.64 -0.40 10.46
N GLY A 113 11.49 -0.35 9.13
CA GLY A 113 12.51 -0.80 8.21
C GLY A 113 13.88 -0.13 8.44
N HIS A 114 13.89 1.18 8.69
CA HIS A 114 15.12 1.89 9.04
C HIS A 114 15.69 1.47 10.40
N VAL A 115 14.85 1.29 11.42
CA VAL A 115 15.29 0.78 12.73
C VAL A 115 15.92 -0.59 12.57
N LEU A 116 15.25 -1.51 11.87
CA LEU A 116 15.73 -2.87 11.63
C LEU A 116 17.05 -2.86 10.85
N TYR A 117 17.19 -1.99 9.84
CA TYR A 117 18.44 -1.85 9.09
C TYR A 117 19.60 -1.36 9.97
N VAL A 118 19.38 -0.34 10.81
CA VAL A 118 20.41 0.21 11.72
C VAL A 118 20.81 -0.81 12.79
N TYR A 119 19.90 -1.68 13.20
CA TYR A 119 20.12 -2.73 14.19
C TYR A 119 20.31 -4.12 13.59
N ARG A 120 20.55 -4.25 12.27
CA ARG A 120 20.59 -5.53 11.55
C ARG A 120 21.52 -6.57 12.16
N ASP A 121 22.65 -6.14 12.73
CA ASP A 121 23.62 -7.04 13.39
C ASP A 121 23.12 -7.62 14.73
N ARG A 122 21.96 -7.16 15.21
CA ARG A 122 21.34 -7.55 16.48
C ARG A 122 19.94 -8.14 16.31
N VAL A 123 19.35 -8.05 15.12
CA VAL A 123 18.03 -8.62 14.85
C VAL A 123 18.22 -10.12 14.59
N PRO A 124 17.76 -11.00 15.49
CA PRO A 124 17.80 -12.44 15.22
C PRO A 124 16.87 -12.73 14.04
N VAL A 125 17.34 -13.51 13.07
CA VAL A 125 16.51 -14.00 11.97
C VAL A 125 16.36 -15.52 12.10
N ASP A 126 15.61 -15.91 13.12
CA ASP A 126 15.32 -17.29 13.51
C ASP A 126 13.92 -17.72 13.04
N TRP A 127 13.81 -18.96 12.55
CA TRP A 127 12.56 -19.59 12.12
C TRP A 127 11.55 -19.76 13.27
N ARG A 128 12.04 -19.94 14.51
CA ARG A 128 11.20 -20.06 15.71
C ARG A 128 10.43 -18.77 15.97
N LEU A 129 11.10 -17.62 15.82
CA LEU A 129 10.46 -16.31 15.91
C LEU A 129 9.49 -16.06 14.76
N PHE A 130 9.76 -16.63 13.59
CA PHE A 130 8.83 -16.57 12.45
C PHE A 130 7.55 -17.33 12.74
N VAL A 131 7.67 -18.58 13.22
CA VAL A 131 6.51 -19.40 13.61
C VAL A 131 5.77 -18.74 14.77
N LEU A 132 6.47 -18.24 15.79
CA LEU A 132 5.86 -17.51 16.90
C LEU A 132 5.08 -16.28 16.41
N SER A 133 5.66 -15.53 15.47
CA SER A 133 5.00 -14.36 14.89
C SER A 133 3.79 -14.76 14.03
N LEU A 134 3.89 -15.85 13.27
CA LEU A 134 2.79 -16.36 12.46
C LEU A 134 1.62 -16.84 13.34
N VAL A 135 1.91 -17.59 14.42
CA VAL A 135 0.92 -18.04 15.40
C VAL A 135 0.32 -16.84 16.14
N GLY A 136 1.14 -15.91 16.61
CA GLY A 136 0.67 -14.68 17.26
C GLY A 136 -0.26 -13.86 16.36
N MET A 137 0.10 -13.73 15.08
CA MET A 137 -0.74 -13.08 14.08
C MET A 137 -2.08 -13.82 13.89
N ALA A 138 -2.06 -15.15 13.75
CA ALA A 138 -3.27 -15.95 13.60
C ALA A 138 -4.20 -15.88 14.83
N VAL A 139 -3.64 -15.94 16.04
CA VAL A 139 -4.38 -15.77 17.29
C VAL A 139 -5.00 -14.38 17.38
N CYS A 140 -4.24 -13.33 17.06
CA CYS A 140 -4.79 -11.97 17.03
C CYS A 140 -5.94 -11.84 16.03
N PHE A 141 -5.85 -12.44 14.85
CA PHE A 141 -6.98 -12.45 13.91
C PHE A 141 -8.19 -13.22 14.44
N ALA A 142 -7.98 -14.38 15.06
CA ALA A 142 -9.06 -15.16 15.67
C ALA A 142 -9.77 -14.40 16.80
N LEU A 143 -9.04 -13.57 17.55
CA LEU A 143 -9.58 -12.70 18.61
C LEU A 143 -10.09 -11.35 18.09
N SER A 144 -10.15 -11.14 16.76
CA SER A 144 -10.53 -9.86 16.14
C SER A 144 -9.61 -8.68 16.50
N TRP A 145 -8.38 -8.94 16.92
CA TRP A 145 -7.32 -7.97 17.19
C TRP A 145 -6.43 -7.73 15.96
N SER A 146 -7.05 -7.49 14.81
CA SER A 146 -6.37 -7.33 13.51
C SER A 146 -5.31 -6.23 13.52
N THR A 147 -5.54 -5.14 14.25
CA THR A 147 -4.55 -4.08 14.44
C THR A 147 -3.29 -4.61 15.13
N ALA A 148 -3.41 -5.32 16.25
CA ALA A 148 -2.24 -5.88 16.93
C ALA A 148 -1.51 -6.91 16.04
N ALA A 149 -2.27 -7.74 15.31
CA ALA A 149 -1.73 -8.71 14.36
C ALA A 149 -0.78 -8.05 13.36
N VAL A 150 -1.23 -6.94 12.75
CA VAL A 150 -0.50 -6.24 11.70
C VAL A 150 0.65 -5.39 12.25
N TRP A 151 0.49 -4.74 13.40
CA TRP A 151 1.53 -3.84 13.91
C TRP A 151 2.67 -4.58 14.60
N ILE A 152 2.40 -5.71 15.26
CA ILE A 152 3.39 -6.42 16.08
C ILE A 152 4.03 -7.58 15.32
N PHE A 153 3.21 -8.44 14.72
CA PHE A 153 3.68 -9.73 14.21
C PHE A 153 4.01 -9.71 12.71
N TYR A 154 3.22 -8.97 11.92
CA TYR A 154 3.41 -8.89 10.48
C TYR A 154 4.82 -8.43 10.03
N PRO A 155 5.51 -7.48 10.69
CA PRO A 155 6.88 -7.11 10.29
C PRO A 155 7.83 -8.31 10.24
N TYR A 156 7.80 -9.19 11.26
CA TYR A 156 8.71 -10.33 11.33
C TYR A 156 8.26 -11.46 10.40
N VAL A 157 6.93 -11.63 10.21
CA VAL A 157 6.36 -12.55 9.20
C VAL A 157 6.84 -12.19 7.79
N LEU A 158 7.04 -10.89 7.48
CA LEU A 158 7.63 -10.46 6.21
C LEU A 158 9.16 -10.57 6.19
N LEU A 159 9.82 -10.20 7.28
CA LEU A 159 11.29 -10.14 7.36
C LEU A 159 11.92 -11.52 7.16
N TYR A 160 11.42 -12.54 7.85
CA TYR A 160 12.02 -13.88 7.79
C TYR A 160 12.08 -14.46 6.37
N PRO A 161 10.96 -14.56 5.61
CA PRO A 161 11.03 -15.08 4.25
C PRO A 161 11.81 -14.16 3.30
N ALA A 162 11.81 -12.85 3.52
CA ALA A 162 12.58 -11.92 2.69
C ALA A 162 14.09 -12.21 2.73
N PHE A 163 14.64 -12.61 3.89
CA PHE A 163 16.08 -12.84 4.05
C PHE A 163 16.51 -14.31 4.13
N MET A 164 15.65 -15.21 4.62
CA MET A 164 16.01 -16.61 4.89
C MET A 164 15.33 -17.62 3.96
N ALA A 165 14.19 -17.29 3.35
CA ALA A 165 13.59 -18.22 2.40
C ALA A 165 14.45 -18.31 1.13
N ARG A 166 14.39 -19.47 0.48
CA ARG A 166 14.99 -19.67 -0.83
C ARG A 166 14.42 -18.64 -1.79
N GLN A 167 15.27 -17.76 -2.29
CA GLN A 167 14.87 -16.72 -3.22
C GLN A 167 14.41 -17.34 -4.54
N CYS A 168 13.46 -16.68 -5.19
CA CYS A 168 12.97 -17.12 -6.48
C CYS A 168 14.07 -17.07 -7.55
N GLY A 169 13.93 -17.88 -8.61
CA GLY A 169 14.87 -17.89 -9.72
C GLY A 169 14.93 -16.53 -10.42
N SER A 170 16.06 -16.24 -11.08
CA SER A 170 16.32 -14.95 -11.75
C SER A 170 15.22 -14.51 -12.73
N ARG A 171 14.57 -15.47 -13.41
CA ARG A 171 13.44 -15.20 -14.31
C ARG A 171 12.21 -14.64 -13.58
N LEU A 172 11.90 -15.16 -12.40
CA LEU A 172 10.78 -14.64 -11.61
C LEU A 172 11.15 -13.32 -10.93
N ALA A 173 12.39 -13.21 -10.44
CA ALA A 173 12.92 -11.97 -9.88
C ALA A 173 12.92 -10.82 -10.89
N PHE A 174 13.16 -11.11 -12.18
CA PHE A 174 13.03 -10.14 -13.26
C PHE A 174 11.63 -9.52 -13.34
N GLY A 175 10.59 -10.31 -13.05
CA GLY A 175 9.21 -9.84 -12.96
C GLY A 175 8.98 -8.76 -11.88
N GLY A 176 9.83 -8.72 -10.85
CA GLY A 176 9.77 -7.70 -9.79
C GLY A 176 9.95 -6.27 -10.30
N ARG A 177 10.58 -6.08 -11.47
CA ARG A 177 10.73 -4.77 -12.12
C ARG A 177 9.39 -4.14 -12.53
N PHE A 178 8.36 -4.96 -12.74
CA PHE A 178 7.02 -4.51 -13.14
C PHE A 178 6.11 -4.25 -11.93
N SER A 179 6.58 -4.48 -10.71
CA SER A 179 5.76 -4.38 -9.49
C SER A 179 5.04 -3.03 -9.35
N TYR A 180 5.72 -1.94 -9.70
CA TYR A 180 5.16 -0.60 -9.64
C TYR A 180 4.02 -0.37 -10.65
N THR A 181 4.23 -0.72 -11.91
CA THR A 181 3.20 -0.57 -12.96
C THR A 181 2.01 -1.49 -12.73
N ILE A 182 2.25 -2.70 -12.24
CA ILE A 182 1.19 -3.62 -11.78
C ILE A 182 0.39 -2.98 -10.65
N TYR A 183 1.05 -2.42 -9.64
CA TYR A 183 0.41 -1.72 -8.54
C TYR A 183 -0.48 -0.55 -9.02
N LEU A 184 -0.01 0.23 -9.99
CA LEU A 184 -0.77 1.36 -10.54
C LEU A 184 -2.04 0.92 -11.27
N CYS A 185 -2.01 -0.19 -12.02
CA CYS A 185 -3.14 -0.62 -12.85
C CYS A 185 -4.03 -1.70 -12.20
N ALA A 186 -3.59 -2.36 -11.14
CA ALA A 186 -4.31 -3.48 -10.53
C ALA A 186 -5.72 -3.10 -10.06
N PHE A 187 -5.88 -1.99 -9.32
CA PHE A 187 -7.19 -1.60 -8.78
C PHE A 187 -8.19 -1.22 -9.89
N PRO A 188 -7.83 -0.41 -10.92
CA PRO A 188 -8.71 -0.18 -12.06
C PRO A 188 -9.13 -1.46 -12.78
N ILE A 189 -8.22 -2.42 -12.93
CA ILE A 189 -8.52 -3.72 -13.56
C ILE A 189 -9.49 -4.52 -12.69
N GLN A 190 -9.31 -4.52 -11.38
CA GLN A 190 -10.25 -5.16 -10.45
C GLN A 190 -11.64 -4.54 -10.51
N GLN A 191 -11.75 -3.20 -10.58
CA GLN A 191 -13.02 -2.49 -10.76
C GLN A 191 -13.68 -2.78 -12.10
N LEU A 192 -12.88 -2.88 -13.17
CA LEU A 192 -13.37 -3.27 -14.49
C LEU A 192 -13.95 -4.69 -14.47
N LEU A 193 -13.26 -5.65 -13.85
CA LEU A 193 -13.77 -7.02 -13.71
C LEU A 193 -15.06 -7.05 -12.86
N ILE A 194 -15.13 -6.29 -11.78
CA ILE A 194 -16.36 -6.19 -10.98
C ILE A 194 -17.51 -5.65 -11.84
N HIS A 195 -17.25 -4.61 -12.62
CA HIS A 195 -18.24 -4.00 -13.51
C HIS A 195 -18.75 -4.97 -14.56
N LEU A 196 -17.84 -5.69 -15.24
CA LEU A 196 -18.18 -6.62 -16.33
C LEU A 196 -18.97 -7.85 -15.84
N PHE A 197 -18.69 -8.32 -14.62
CA PHE A 197 -19.31 -9.52 -14.06
C PHE A 197 -20.39 -9.20 -13.01
N GLY A 198 -20.84 -7.94 -12.93
CA GLY A 198 -21.92 -7.52 -12.02
C GLY A 198 -21.62 -7.72 -10.53
N GLY A 199 -20.35 -7.85 -10.15
CA GLY A 199 -19.92 -8.04 -8.76
C GLY A 199 -20.28 -9.38 -8.11
N GLN A 200 -20.79 -10.36 -8.86
CA GLN A 200 -21.18 -11.67 -8.33
C GLN A 200 -20.08 -12.75 -8.50
N MET A 201 -18.93 -12.38 -9.04
CA MET A 201 -17.85 -13.32 -9.33
C MET A 201 -17.23 -13.89 -8.05
N ASN A 202 -16.88 -15.18 -8.08
CA ASN A 202 -16.12 -15.83 -7.01
C ASN A 202 -14.81 -15.05 -6.75
N VAL A 203 -14.51 -14.79 -5.47
CA VAL A 203 -13.35 -13.98 -5.06
C VAL A 203 -12.02 -14.56 -5.57
N TYR A 204 -11.85 -15.88 -5.56
CA TYR A 204 -10.62 -16.52 -6.04
C TYR A 204 -10.48 -16.39 -7.56
N LEU A 205 -11.59 -16.50 -8.30
CA LEU A 205 -11.59 -16.28 -9.74
C LEU A 205 -11.28 -14.82 -10.08
N HIS A 206 -11.86 -13.88 -9.34
CA HIS A 206 -11.55 -12.46 -9.47
C HIS A 206 -10.07 -12.17 -9.23
N MET A 207 -9.51 -12.70 -8.14
CA MET A 207 -8.09 -12.56 -7.81
C MET A 207 -7.19 -13.15 -8.91
N GLY A 208 -7.51 -14.35 -9.41
CA GLY A 208 -6.75 -15.00 -10.47
C GLY A 208 -6.74 -14.19 -11.77
N LEU A 209 -7.91 -13.75 -12.22
CA LEU A 209 -8.03 -12.93 -13.43
C LEU A 209 -7.35 -11.56 -13.27
N ALA A 210 -7.58 -10.90 -12.13
CA ALA A 210 -6.94 -9.61 -11.84
C ALA A 210 -5.42 -9.73 -11.83
N LEU A 211 -4.87 -10.78 -11.23
CA LEU A 211 -3.42 -11.02 -11.19
C LEU A 211 -2.85 -11.16 -12.62
N VAL A 212 -3.46 -12.00 -13.45
CA VAL A 212 -2.97 -12.24 -14.82
C VAL A 212 -3.09 -10.97 -15.67
N ILE A 213 -4.25 -10.33 -15.67
CA ILE A 213 -4.50 -9.15 -16.51
C ILE A 213 -3.67 -7.95 -16.03
N ALA A 214 -3.59 -7.70 -14.72
CA ALA A 214 -2.78 -6.61 -14.18
C ALA A 214 -1.29 -6.82 -14.43
N THR A 215 -0.82 -8.07 -14.37
CA THR A 215 0.57 -8.38 -14.74
C THR A 215 0.83 -8.09 -16.21
N ALA A 216 -0.04 -8.56 -17.12
CA ALA A 216 0.12 -8.33 -18.55
C ALA A 216 0.10 -6.82 -18.90
N VAL A 217 -0.89 -6.09 -18.37
CA VAL A 217 -1.01 -4.63 -18.59
C VAL A 217 0.17 -3.88 -17.96
N GLY A 218 0.57 -4.25 -16.74
CA GLY A 218 1.71 -3.65 -16.06
C GLY A 218 3.02 -3.82 -16.82
N VAL A 219 3.27 -5.00 -17.42
CA VAL A 219 4.43 -5.24 -18.28
C VAL A 219 4.41 -4.33 -19.52
N VAL A 220 3.25 -4.20 -20.18
CA VAL A 220 3.10 -3.31 -21.34
C VAL A 220 3.38 -1.87 -20.94
N LEU A 221 2.77 -1.39 -19.85
CA LEU A 221 2.96 -0.04 -19.33
C LEU A 221 4.43 0.25 -19.02
N HIS A 222 5.12 -0.66 -18.33
CA HIS A 222 6.54 -0.49 -17.99
C HIS A 222 7.38 -0.25 -19.24
N TYR A 223 7.15 -1.03 -20.29
CA TYR A 223 7.91 -0.89 -21.53
C TYR A 223 7.54 0.33 -22.38
N THR A 224 6.37 0.94 -22.17
CA THR A 224 5.96 2.14 -22.90
C THR A 224 6.30 3.44 -22.18
N THR A 225 6.36 3.44 -20.85
CA THR A 225 6.53 4.68 -20.05
C THR A 225 7.87 4.78 -19.31
N GLU A 226 8.49 3.67 -18.93
CA GLU A 226 9.71 3.66 -18.09
C GLU A 226 11.00 3.32 -18.86
N LYS A 227 10.95 3.30 -20.21
CA LYS A 227 12.13 3.08 -21.07
C LYS A 227 12.86 4.37 -21.40
#